data_AF-A0A2R6HNP8-F1
#
_entry.id   AF-A0A2R6HNP8-F1
#
_cell.length_a   1.000
_cell.length_b   1.000
_cell.length_c   1.000
_cell.angle_alpha   90.00
_cell.angle_beta   90.00
_cell.angle_gamma   90.00
#
_symmetry.space_group_name_H-M   'P 1'
#
loop_
_entity.id
_entity.type
_entity.pdbx_description
1 polymer ?
#
loop_
_entity_poly.entity_id
_entity_poly.type
_entity_poly.pdbx_seq_one_letter_code
_entity_poly.pdbx_strand_id
1 'polypeptide(L)'
;AHHGTVVALFAHALDGVSTAIGVDVLGTDERTPIPRMIMEFAGALPTAPYLGRGWLFVLAKLGVAGGIVVLLADYVEEDPTEGNLLFAFVAAVGLGPAANNLTLFLLSGGV
;
A
#
# COMPACT_ATOMS: atom_id res chain seq x y z
N ALA A 1 8.36 -19.09 10.76
CA ALA A 1 9.14 -18.25 9.82
C ALA A 1 8.24 -17.12 9.31
N HIS A 2 8.59 -15.86 9.59
CA HIS A 2 7.73 -14.68 9.35
C HIS A 2 7.72 -14.19 7.89
N HIS A 3 7.93 -15.08 6.92
CA HIS A 3 8.03 -14.69 5.50
C HIS A 3 6.72 -14.08 4.99
N GLY A 4 5.56 -14.62 5.39
CA GLY A 4 4.25 -14.04 5.05
C GLY A 4 4.09 -12.61 5.57
N THR A 5 4.49 -12.36 6.81
CA THR A 5 4.47 -11.03 7.44
C THR A 5 5.27 -10.00 6.64
N VAL A 6 6.52 -10.34 6.29
CA VAL A 6 7.39 -9.44 5.52
C VAL A 6 6.82 -9.16 4.14
N VAL A 7 6.32 -10.20 3.46
CA VAL A 7 5.73 -10.06 2.12
C VAL A 7 4.45 -9.22 2.17
N ALA A 8 3.61 -9.38 3.20
CA ALA A 8 2.41 -8.56 3.38
C ALA A 8 2.76 -7.08 3.59
N LEU A 9 3.69 -6.76 4.48
CA LEU A 9 4.13 -5.38 4.70
C LEU A 9 4.73 -4.77 3.43
N PHE A 10 5.59 -5.52 2.74
CA PHE A 10 6.19 -5.08 1.48
C PHE A 10 5.14 -4.80 0.40
N ALA A 11 4.17 -5.68 0.23
CA ALA A 11 3.10 -5.53 -0.76
C ALA A 11 2.30 -4.24 -0.56
N HIS A 12 1.90 -3.94 0.68
CA HIS A 12 1.14 -2.72 0.99
C HIS A 12 2.02 -1.46 0.94
N ALA A 13 3.31 -1.57 1.27
CA ALA A 13 4.26 -0.48 1.08
C ALA A 13 4.43 -0.15 -0.41
N LEU A 14 4.61 -1.18 -1.26
CA LEU A 14 4.75 -1.03 -2.70
C LEU A 14 3.50 -0.43 -3.33
N ASP A 15 2.31 -0.85 -2.90
CA ASP A 15 1.03 -0.25 -3.30
C ASP A 15 0.96 1.23 -2.94
N GLY A 16 1.15 1.55 -1.66
CA GLY A 16 1.08 2.93 -1.18
C GLY A 16 2.06 3.84 -1.92
N VAL A 17 3.32 3.41 -2.05
CA VAL A 17 4.38 4.19 -2.71
C VAL A 17 4.14 4.32 -4.20
N SER A 18 3.80 3.22 -4.90
CA SER A 18 3.52 3.31 -6.35
C SER A 18 2.32 4.22 -6.63
N THR A 19 1.26 4.14 -5.83
CA THR A 19 0.09 5.02 -5.98
C THR A 19 0.47 6.48 -5.72
N ALA A 20 1.26 6.76 -4.68
CA ALA A 20 1.77 8.11 -4.42
C ALA A 20 2.63 8.64 -5.57
N ILE A 21 3.52 7.82 -6.14
CA ILE A 21 4.32 8.21 -7.32
C ILE A 21 3.44 8.50 -8.53
N GLY A 22 2.46 7.63 -8.81
CA GLY A 22 1.51 7.84 -9.91
C GLY A 22 0.83 9.21 -9.80
N VAL A 23 0.37 9.54 -8.60
CA VAL A 23 -0.37 10.76 -8.32
C VAL A 23 0.50 12.02 -8.27
N ASP A 24 1.59 11.99 -7.51
CA ASP A 24 2.40 13.18 -7.21
C ASP A 24 3.50 13.45 -8.25
N VAL A 25 3.97 12.42 -8.97
CA VAL A 25 5.09 12.54 -9.93
C VAL A 25 4.61 12.38 -11.36
N LEU A 26 3.78 11.38 -11.64
CA LEU A 26 3.30 11.08 -12.99
C LEU A 26 2.00 11.80 -13.36
N GLY A 27 1.37 12.49 -12.38
CA GLY A 27 0.18 13.30 -12.58
C GLY A 27 -1.09 12.50 -12.87
N THR A 28 -1.14 11.22 -12.50
CA THR A 28 -2.36 10.40 -12.64
C THR A 28 -3.37 10.77 -11.57
N ASP A 29 -4.66 10.62 -11.86
CA ASP A 29 -5.72 10.79 -10.87
C ASP A 29 -6.05 9.48 -10.14
N GLU A 30 -6.23 9.54 -8.82
CA GLU A 30 -6.72 8.41 -8.03
C GLU A 30 -8.24 8.25 -8.21
N ARG A 31 -8.66 7.08 -8.71
CA ARG A 31 -10.05 6.81 -9.09
C ARG A 31 -10.83 6.07 -8.00
N THR A 32 -10.18 5.49 -7.03
CA THR A 32 -10.79 4.75 -5.93
C THR A 32 -11.30 5.72 -4.86
N PRO A 33 -12.56 5.60 -4.37
CA PRO A 33 -13.14 6.62 -3.49
C PRO A 33 -12.36 6.88 -2.18
N ILE A 34 -11.98 5.82 -1.46
CA ILE A 34 -11.30 5.96 -0.16
C ILE A 34 -9.87 6.50 -0.31
N PRO A 35 -9.00 5.92 -1.16
CA PRO A 35 -7.67 6.47 -1.41
C PRO A 35 -7.71 7.93 -1.87
N ARG A 36 -8.65 8.28 -2.76
CA ARG A 36 -8.82 9.67 -3.23
C ARG A 36 -9.16 10.62 -2.10
N MET A 37 -10.11 10.27 -1.24
CA MET A 37 -10.48 11.09 -0.08
C MET A 37 -9.30 11.31 0.87
N ILE A 38 -8.50 10.26 1.12
CA ILE A 38 -7.28 10.36 1.94
C ILE A 38 -6.29 11.35 1.32
N MET A 39 -6.08 11.26 0.00
CA MET A 39 -5.15 12.13 -0.71
C MET A 39 -5.66 13.58 -0.84
N GLU A 40 -6.96 13.78 -1.07
CA GLU A 40 -7.57 15.12 -1.08
C GLU A 40 -7.41 15.81 0.27
N PHE A 41 -7.64 15.09 1.37
CA PHE A 41 -7.38 15.59 2.71
C PHE A 41 -5.90 15.92 2.92
N ALA A 42 -4.99 15.02 2.52
CA ALA A 42 -3.56 15.24 2.62
C ALA A 42 -3.08 16.46 1.81
N GLY A 43 -3.70 16.70 0.64
CA GLY A 43 -3.44 17.86 -0.20
C GLY A 43 -3.90 19.19 0.40
N ALA A 44 -4.85 19.18 1.33
CA ALA A 44 -5.29 20.36 2.06
C ALA A 44 -4.38 20.71 3.26
N LEU A 45 -3.44 19.84 3.61
CA LEU A 45 -2.53 20.06 4.74
C LEU A 45 -1.32 20.93 4.34
N PRO A 46 -0.73 21.69 5.28
CA PRO A 46 0.49 22.48 5.03
C PRO A 46 1.71 21.64 4.60
N THR A 47 1.64 20.32 4.76
CA THR A 47 2.69 19.38 4.33
C THR A 47 2.70 19.14 2.82
N ALA A 48 1.61 19.42 2.11
CA ALA A 48 1.45 19.09 0.70
C ALA A 48 2.60 19.61 -0.22
N PRO A 49 3.13 20.84 -0.04
CA PRO A 49 4.26 21.33 -0.85
C PRO A 49 5.57 20.56 -0.66
N TYR A 50 5.71 19.82 0.45
CA TYR A 50 6.94 19.12 0.81
C TYR A 50 6.86 17.61 0.61
N LEU A 51 5.67 17.02 0.83
CA LEU A 51 5.46 15.57 0.81
C LEU A 51 4.54 15.09 -0.32
N GLY A 52 3.91 16.00 -1.07
CA GLY A 52 2.85 15.66 -2.01
C GLY A 52 1.52 15.37 -1.31
N ARG A 53 0.53 14.84 -2.05
CA ARG A 53 -0.77 14.40 -1.50
C ARG A 53 -0.83 12.89 -1.25
N GLY A 54 0.12 12.11 -1.76
CA GLY A 54 0.15 10.66 -1.63
C GLY A 54 0.66 10.11 -0.29
N TRP A 55 1.47 10.87 0.46
CA TRP A 55 2.15 10.38 1.67
C TRP A 55 1.21 9.78 2.73
N LEU A 56 0.03 10.37 2.93
CA LEU A 56 -0.92 9.89 3.93
C LEU A 56 -1.52 8.55 3.55
N PHE A 57 -1.68 8.29 2.24
CA PHE A 57 -2.11 6.98 1.75
C PHE A 57 -1.05 5.90 2.01
N VAL A 58 0.24 6.23 1.86
CA VAL A 58 1.34 5.33 2.23
C VAL A 58 1.24 4.95 3.72
N LEU A 59 1.05 5.95 4.59
CA LEU A 59 0.89 5.70 6.03
C LEU A 59 -0.36 4.87 6.34
N ALA A 60 -1.48 5.13 5.65
CA ALA A 60 -2.70 4.34 5.81
C ALA A 60 -2.47 2.87 5.45
N LYS A 61 -1.78 2.59 4.34
CA LYS A 61 -1.41 1.23 3.91
C LYS A 61 -0.52 0.53 4.93
N LEU A 62 0.53 1.20 5.41
CA LEU A 62 1.42 0.66 6.43
C LEU A 62 0.70 0.45 7.77
N GLY A 63 -0.19 1.36 8.15
CA GLY A 63 -1.01 1.23 9.36
C GLY A 63 -1.96 0.04 9.29
N VAL A 64 -2.65 -0.15 8.16
CA VAL A 64 -3.53 -1.32 7.93
C VAL A 64 -2.73 -2.61 7.94
N ALA A 65 -1.65 -2.69 7.16
CA ALA A 65 -0.83 -3.90 7.10
C ALA A 65 -0.16 -4.21 8.44
N GLY A 66 0.39 -3.20 9.12
CA GLY A 66 0.97 -3.34 10.46
C GLY A 66 -0.07 -3.76 11.50
N GLY A 67 -1.28 -3.20 11.46
CA GLY A 67 -2.39 -3.60 12.31
C GLY A 67 -2.77 -5.07 12.11
N ILE A 68 -2.87 -5.53 10.85
CA ILE A 68 -3.11 -6.94 10.53
C ILE A 68 -1.98 -7.83 11.06
N VAL A 69 -0.73 -7.42 10.91
CA VAL A 69 0.43 -8.16 11.43
C VAL A 69 0.34 -8.34 12.94
N VAL A 70 0.00 -7.28 13.69
CA VAL A 70 -0.16 -7.36 15.14
C VAL A 70 -1.33 -8.27 15.52
N LEU A 71 -2.47 -8.14 14.83
CA LEU A 71 -3.66 -8.95 15.12
C LEU A 71 -3.47 -10.44 14.82
N LEU A 72 -2.63 -10.79 13.85
CA LEU A 72 -2.34 -12.17 13.46
C LEU A 72 -1.04 -12.73 14.07
N ALA A 73 -0.35 -11.96 14.92
CA ALA A 73 0.96 -12.33 15.46
C ALA A 73 0.90 -13.65 16.25
N ASP A 74 -0.03 -13.75 17.20
CA ASP A 74 -0.19 -14.96 18.02
C ASP A 74 -0.69 -16.13 17.14
N TYR A 75 -1.60 -15.85 16.21
CA TYR A 75 -2.19 -16.87 15.35
C TYR A 75 -1.17 -17.54 14.41
N VAL A 76 -0.25 -16.78 13.83
CA VAL A 76 0.82 -17.35 12.97
C VAL A 76 1.89 -18.08 13.79
N GLU A 77 2.00 -17.80 15.09
CA GLU A 77 2.88 -18.55 15.99
C GLU A 77 2.24 -19.90 16.37
N GLU A 78 0.94 -19.91 16.65
CA GLU A 78 0.17 -21.12 16.98
C GLU A 78 -0.05 -22.05 15.78
N ASP A 79 -0.53 -21.52 14.65
CA ASP A 79 -0.68 -22.25 13.38
C ASP A 79 0.06 -21.53 12.24
N PRO A 80 1.36 -21.85 12.03
CA PRO A 80 2.17 -21.19 11.03
C PRO A 80 1.70 -21.39 9.59
N THR A 81 0.99 -22.46 9.28
CA THR A 81 0.56 -22.73 7.91
C THR A 81 -0.65 -21.88 7.58
N GLU A 82 -1.69 -21.92 8.41
CA GLU A 82 -2.89 -21.14 8.20
C GLU A 82 -2.62 -19.64 8.33
N GLY A 83 -1.84 -19.22 9.33
CA GLY A 83 -1.44 -17.83 9.50
C GLY A 83 -0.65 -17.27 8.31
N ASN A 84 0.26 -18.05 7.71
CA ASN A 84 0.98 -17.61 6.51
C ASN A 84 0.07 -17.56 5.27
N LEU A 85 -0.95 -18.42 5.17
CA LEU A 85 -1.95 -18.33 4.09
C LEU A 85 -2.77 -17.05 4.20
N LEU A 86 -3.16 -16.64 5.41
CA LEU A 86 -3.82 -15.34 5.64
C LEU A 86 -2.90 -14.18 5.24
N PHE A 87 -1.62 -14.21 5.63
CA PHE A 87 -0.68 -13.18 5.19
C PHE A 87 -0.45 -13.16 3.69
N ALA A 88 -0.45 -14.32 3.02
CA ALA A 88 -0.38 -14.39 1.56
C ALA A 88 -1.61 -13.72 0.90
N PHE A 89 -2.80 -13.91 1.45
CA PHE A 89 -3.99 -13.21 1.01
C PHE A 89 -3.87 -11.69 1.22
N VAL A 90 -3.42 -11.26 2.40
CA VAL A 90 -3.18 -9.83 2.70
C VAL A 90 -2.16 -9.22 1.75
N ALA A 91 -1.09 -9.95 1.43
CA ALA A 91 -0.10 -9.53 0.44
C ALA A 91 -0.71 -9.39 -0.95
N ALA A 92 -1.56 -10.33 -1.39
CA ALA A 92 -2.24 -10.26 -2.68
C ALA A 92 -3.11 -9.00 -2.82
N VAL A 93 -3.77 -8.58 -1.73
CA VAL A 93 -4.57 -7.34 -1.69
C VAL A 93 -3.73 -6.09 -1.95
N GLY A 94 -2.49 -6.03 -1.45
CA GLY A 94 -1.55 -4.93 -1.74
C GLY A 94 -0.90 -5.07 -3.12
N LEU A 95 -0.51 -6.28 -3.50
CA LEU A 95 0.16 -6.53 -4.78
C LEU A 95 -0.73 -6.23 -6.00
N GLY A 96 -2.05 -6.42 -5.90
CA GLY A 96 -2.97 -6.15 -7.02
C GLY A 96 -2.87 -4.71 -7.55
N PRO A 97 -3.16 -3.68 -6.74
CA PRO A 97 -3.01 -2.29 -7.14
C PRO A 97 -1.55 -1.91 -7.48
N ALA A 98 -0.57 -2.42 -6.71
CA ALA A 98 0.84 -2.18 -7.00
C ALA A 98 1.25 -2.67 -8.41
N ALA A 99 0.86 -3.89 -8.78
CA ALA A 99 1.14 -4.46 -10.08
C ALA A 99 0.44 -3.68 -11.21
N ASN A 100 -0.80 -3.25 -10.99
CA ASN A 100 -1.51 -2.38 -11.92
C ASN A 100 -0.75 -1.07 -12.16
N ASN A 101 -0.34 -0.38 -11.09
CA ASN A 101 0.41 0.87 -11.18
C ASN A 101 1.74 0.69 -11.92
N LEU A 102 2.54 -0.30 -11.52
CA LEU A 102 3.82 -0.58 -12.17
C LEU A 102 3.65 -0.95 -13.65
N THR A 103 2.61 -1.70 -14.00
CA THR A 103 2.30 -2.01 -15.40
C THR A 103 1.98 -0.74 -16.17
N LEU A 104 1.14 0.14 -15.62
CA LEU A 104 0.82 1.43 -16.24
C LEU A 104 2.08 2.28 -16.43
N PHE A 105 3.00 2.31 -15.46
CA PHE A 105 4.24 3.08 -15.56
C PHE A 105 5.15 2.56 -16.68
N LEU A 106 5.26 1.23 -16.80
CA LEU A 106 6.04 0.60 -17.88
C LEU A 106 5.43 0.87 -19.26
N LEU A 107 4.10 0.82 -19.38
CA LEU A 107 3.40 1.03 -20.65
C LEU A 107 3.33 2.50 -21.04
N SER A 108 3.24 3.42 -20.08
CA SER A 108 3.22 4.86 -20.32
C SER A 108 4.61 5.43 -20.60
N GLY A 109 5.65 4.59 -20.64
CA GLY A 109 7.01 4.98 -21.03
C GLY A 109 7.91 5.43 -19.90
N GLY A 110 7.46 5.42 -18.63
CA GLY A 110 8.28 5.80 -17.47
C GLY A 110 9.09 7.07 -17.73
N VAL A 111 8.39 8.21 -17.74
CA VAL A 111 8.80 9.56 -18.23
C VAL A 111 8.75 9.73 -19.74
#